data_AF-A0A1I0EQ00-F1
#
_entry.id   AF-A0A1I0EQ00-F1
#
_cell.length_a   1.000
_cell.length_b   1.000
_cell.length_c   1.000
_cell.angle_alpha   90.00
_cell.angle_beta   90.00
_cell.angle_gamma   90.00
#
_symmetry.space_group_name_H-M   'P 1'
#
loop_
_entity.id
_entity.type
_entity.pdbx_description
1 polymer ?
#
loop_
_entity_poly.entity_id
_entity_poly.type
_entity_poly.pdbx_seq_one_letter_code
_entity_poly.pdbx_strand_id
1 'polypeptide(L)'
;MARRKCKKEEMETFSGSYSAIPHRVIDSDAFIGATDKAKSLLFALIRQVNGRNNGRLQLVDKWLAEHGWRSKSANKKTTEELIKRGLIVRTRQGGLNMGCSWYAVTWLPIKNFVGLDISNNSYHQGIWADCNSPPTERRKPPLRDNPLPSNTGAEKTKNLPRLSGQHYPVQRGSEPNHYPDYRGGETRF
;
A
#
# COMPACT_ATOMS: atom_id res chain seq x y z
N MET A 1 8.03 -14.55 -49.08
CA MET A 1 8.45 -14.70 -47.66
C MET A 1 7.23 -14.46 -46.77
N ALA A 2 6.64 -15.50 -46.18
CA ALA A 2 5.45 -15.36 -45.34
C ALA A 2 5.83 -14.84 -43.93
N ARG A 3 5.23 -13.72 -43.52
CA ARG A 3 5.47 -13.08 -42.22
C ARG A 3 4.84 -13.97 -41.13
N ARG A 4 5.66 -14.59 -40.27
CA ARG A 4 5.17 -15.35 -39.11
C ARG A 4 4.39 -14.41 -38.20
N LYS A 5 3.11 -14.71 -37.97
CA LYS A 5 2.25 -14.01 -37.02
C LYS A 5 2.68 -14.44 -35.62
N CYS A 6 3.36 -13.55 -34.88
CA CYS A 6 3.69 -13.80 -33.49
C CYS A 6 2.37 -13.94 -32.71
N LYS A 7 2.18 -15.08 -32.03
CA LYS A 7 1.02 -15.28 -31.15
C LYS A 7 1.19 -14.31 -29.99
N LYS A 8 0.29 -13.33 -29.88
CA LYS A 8 0.26 -12.42 -28.73
C LYS A 8 -0.15 -13.28 -27.54
N GLU A 9 0.77 -13.50 -26.60
CA GLU A 9 0.47 -14.21 -25.36
C GLU A 9 -0.66 -13.48 -24.63
N GLU A 10 -1.63 -14.24 -24.14
CA GLU A 10 -2.73 -13.72 -23.35
C GLU A 10 -2.18 -13.27 -21.99
N MET A 11 -2.34 -11.98 -21.70
CA MET A 11 -1.91 -11.41 -20.43
C MET A 11 -2.83 -11.92 -19.31
N GLU A 12 -2.29 -12.08 -18.11
CA GLU A 12 -3.09 -12.35 -16.91
C GLU A 12 -4.13 -11.24 -16.72
N THR A 13 -5.40 -11.62 -16.57
CA THR A 13 -6.51 -10.68 -16.37
C THR A 13 -7.13 -10.86 -15.00
N PHE A 14 -7.53 -9.76 -14.38
CA PHE A 14 -8.25 -9.77 -13.11
C PHE A 14 -9.69 -9.26 -13.29
N SER A 15 -10.66 -9.91 -12.65
CA SER A 15 -12.06 -9.47 -12.63
C SER A 15 -12.29 -8.45 -11.51
N GLY A 16 -12.59 -7.20 -11.87
CA GLY A 16 -12.91 -6.13 -10.92
C GLY A 16 -12.11 -4.85 -11.14
N SER A 17 -12.32 -3.86 -10.27
CA SER A 17 -11.55 -2.62 -10.29
C SER A 17 -10.24 -2.77 -9.52
N TYR A 18 -9.17 -2.20 -10.09
CA TYR A 18 -7.86 -2.14 -9.45
C TYR A 18 -7.20 -0.78 -9.72
N SER A 19 -6.27 -0.43 -8.86
CA SER A 19 -5.50 0.81 -8.96
C SER A 19 -4.11 0.49 -9.45
N ALA A 20 -3.79 0.90 -10.68
CA ALA A 20 -2.50 0.62 -11.29
C ALA A 20 -1.44 1.62 -10.82
N ILE A 21 -0.27 1.08 -10.45
CA ILE A 21 0.96 1.85 -10.26
C ILE A 21 1.94 1.43 -11.35
N PRO A 22 2.41 2.36 -12.21
CA PRO A 22 3.43 2.03 -13.20
C PRO A 22 4.72 1.55 -12.52
N HIS A 23 5.37 0.52 -13.08
CA HIS A 23 6.66 0.05 -12.57
C HIS A 23 7.70 1.17 -12.47
N ARG A 24 7.74 2.08 -13.45
CA ARG A 24 8.62 3.27 -13.41
C ARG A 24 8.45 4.13 -12.15
N VAL A 25 7.25 4.20 -11.58
CA VAL A 25 7.02 4.91 -10.32
C VAL A 25 7.60 4.11 -9.15
N ILE A 26 7.38 2.80 -9.14
CA ILE A 26 7.91 1.90 -8.10
C ILE A 26 9.45 1.90 -8.09
N ASP A 27 10.05 1.93 -9.28
CA ASP A 27 11.49 1.90 -9.49
C ASP A 27 12.16 3.28 -9.32
N SER A 28 11.38 4.33 -9.08
CA SER A 28 11.90 5.70 -8.93
C SER A 28 12.49 5.96 -7.55
N ASP A 29 13.43 6.90 -7.47
CA ASP A 29 14.00 7.37 -6.20
C ASP A 29 12.94 7.95 -5.25
N ALA A 30 11.88 8.54 -5.81
CA ALA A 30 10.72 9.00 -5.05
C ALA A 30 10.10 7.86 -4.25
N PHE A 31 9.79 6.73 -4.89
CA PHE A 31 9.16 5.59 -4.24
C PHE A 31 10.16 4.80 -3.39
N ILE A 32 11.33 4.46 -3.93
CA ILE A 32 12.35 3.65 -3.23
C ILE A 32 12.75 4.31 -1.91
N GLY A 33 13.04 5.62 -1.95
CA GLY A 33 13.47 6.38 -0.78
C GLY A 33 12.35 6.67 0.24
N ALA A 34 11.08 6.47 -0.11
CA ALA A 34 9.96 6.70 0.80
C ALA A 34 9.94 5.70 1.96
N THR A 35 9.46 6.15 3.12
CA THR A 35 9.22 5.26 4.26
C THR A 35 8.17 4.20 3.94
N ASP A 36 8.22 3.07 4.65
CA ASP A 36 7.24 2.00 4.52
C ASP A 36 5.82 2.49 4.83
N LYS A 37 5.73 3.45 5.75
CA LYS A 37 4.46 4.11 6.09
C LYS A 37 3.97 5.00 4.94
N ALA A 38 4.85 5.74 4.27
CA ALA A 38 4.49 6.52 3.09
C ALA A 38 4.01 5.64 1.94
N LYS A 39 4.71 4.55 1.65
CA LYS A 39 4.29 3.54 0.66
C LYS A 39 2.91 2.96 1.00
N SER A 40 2.72 2.59 2.26
CA SER A 40 1.43 2.06 2.75
C SER A 40 0.30 3.09 2.62
N LEU A 41 0.54 4.36 2.95
CA LEU A 41 -0.46 5.43 2.85
C LEU A 41 -0.78 5.73 1.39
N LEU A 42 0.22 5.64 0.51
CA LEU A 42 0.01 5.75 -0.94
C LEU A 42 -0.93 4.65 -1.44
N PHE A 43 -0.76 3.41 -0.98
CA PHE A 43 -1.69 2.32 -1.33
C PHE A 43 -3.13 2.59 -0.85
N ALA A 44 -3.29 3.15 0.36
CA ALA A 44 -4.59 3.58 0.83
C ALA A 44 -5.18 4.70 -0.06
N LEU A 45 -4.37 5.65 -0.49
CA LEU A 45 -4.83 6.73 -1.36
C LEU A 45 -5.25 6.22 -2.75
N ILE A 46 -4.42 5.40 -3.41
CA ILE A 46 -4.69 4.92 -4.77
C ILE A 46 -5.93 4.04 -4.82
N ARG A 47 -6.30 3.37 -3.72
CA ARG A 47 -7.52 2.56 -3.63
C ARG A 47 -8.78 3.37 -3.96
N GLN A 48 -8.74 4.69 -3.80
CA GLN A 48 -9.86 5.58 -4.15
C GLN A 48 -9.94 5.87 -5.65
N VAL A 49 -8.88 5.63 -6.42
CA VAL A 49 -8.83 5.96 -7.85
C VAL A 49 -9.82 5.11 -8.63
N ASN A 50 -10.71 5.77 -9.38
CA ASN A 50 -11.69 5.13 -10.26
C ASN A 50 -11.52 5.51 -11.74
N GLY A 51 -10.38 6.13 -12.08
CA GLY A 51 -10.05 6.58 -13.45
C GLY A 51 -10.69 7.91 -13.87
N ARG A 52 -11.53 8.53 -13.02
CA ARG A 52 -12.18 9.84 -13.28
C ARG A 52 -12.03 10.84 -12.15
N ASN A 53 -11.60 10.41 -10.96
CA ASN A 53 -11.53 11.22 -9.75
C ASN A 53 -10.11 11.65 -9.33
N ASN A 54 -9.09 11.46 -10.16
CA ASN A 54 -7.75 11.94 -9.83
C ASN A 54 -7.79 13.47 -9.60
N GLY A 55 -7.23 13.93 -8.47
CA GLY A 55 -7.36 15.30 -7.99
C GLY A 55 -8.49 15.55 -6.99
N ARG A 56 -9.29 14.53 -6.65
CA ARG A 56 -10.31 14.57 -5.59
C ARG A 56 -10.15 13.43 -4.59
N LEU A 57 -8.94 12.88 -4.47
CA LEU A 57 -8.62 11.82 -3.53
C LEU A 57 -8.48 12.41 -2.12
N GLN A 58 -8.88 11.69 -1.09
CA GLN A 58 -8.99 12.23 0.27
C GLN A 58 -8.12 11.46 1.25
N LEU A 59 -7.43 12.19 2.13
CA LEU A 59 -6.70 11.63 3.27
C LEU A 59 -7.32 12.13 4.58
N VAL A 60 -8.65 12.17 4.64
CA VAL A 60 -9.40 12.60 5.83
C VAL A 60 -9.33 11.54 6.92
N ASP A 61 -9.15 11.96 8.17
CA ASP A 61 -8.96 11.08 9.32
C ASP A 61 -10.06 10.02 9.45
N LYS A 62 -11.32 10.37 9.16
CA LYS A 62 -12.45 9.43 9.25
C LYS A 62 -12.27 8.26 8.27
N TRP A 63 -12.03 8.58 7.00
CA TRP A 63 -11.80 7.57 5.96
C TRP A 63 -10.56 6.74 6.27
N LEU A 64 -9.46 7.39 6.69
CA LEU A 64 -8.24 6.72 7.07
C LEU A 64 -8.42 5.77 8.26
N ALA A 65 -9.18 6.17 9.29
CA ALA A 65 -9.47 5.34 10.45
C ALA A 65 -10.26 4.07 10.08
N GLU A 66 -11.25 4.18 9.18
CA GLU A 66 -11.99 3.03 8.62
C GLU A 66 -11.06 2.05 7.88
N HIS A 67 -9.92 2.52 7.37
CA HIS A 67 -8.91 1.73 6.66
C HIS A 67 -7.69 1.38 7.55
N GLY A 68 -7.85 1.43 8.88
CA GLY A 68 -6.83 0.99 9.83
C GLY A 68 -5.80 2.04 10.25
N TRP A 69 -5.93 3.29 9.80
CA TRP A 69 -4.97 4.36 10.11
C TRP A 69 -5.41 5.20 11.31
N ARG A 70 -4.85 4.90 12.47
CA ARG A 70 -5.27 5.54 13.74
C ARG A 70 -4.53 6.83 14.09
N SER A 71 -3.28 6.99 13.63
CA SER A 71 -2.40 8.06 14.10
C SER A 71 -2.44 9.29 13.20
N LYS A 72 -3.28 10.28 13.55
CA LYS A 72 -3.45 11.54 12.81
C LYS A 72 -2.14 12.28 12.55
N SER A 73 -1.33 12.47 13.60
CA SER A 73 -0.05 13.19 13.51
C SER A 73 0.93 12.49 12.57
N ALA A 74 0.98 11.17 12.62
CA ALA A 74 1.84 10.40 11.75
C ALA A 74 1.30 10.37 10.31
N ASN A 75 -0.02 10.30 10.12
CA ASN A 75 -0.65 10.41 8.80
C ASN A 75 -0.29 11.74 8.14
N LYS A 76 -0.40 12.86 8.88
CA LYS A 76 -0.01 14.19 8.39
C LYS A 76 1.45 14.25 7.92
N LYS A 77 2.39 13.79 8.76
CA LYS A 77 3.82 13.72 8.41
C LYS A 77 4.08 12.84 7.18
N THR A 78 3.35 11.72 7.08
CA THR A 78 3.45 10.78 5.96
C THR A 78 2.91 11.41 4.67
N THR A 79 1.80 12.16 4.74
CA THR A 79 1.27 12.92 3.61
C THR A 79 2.26 13.99 3.15
N GLU A 80 2.87 14.72 4.07
CA GLU A 80 3.92 15.72 3.76
C GLU A 80 5.14 15.06 3.08
N GLU A 81 5.55 13.88 3.53
CA GLU A 81 6.61 13.09 2.88
C GLU A 81 6.25 12.73 1.43
N LEU A 82 5.03 12.24 1.20
CA LEU A 82 4.56 11.88 -0.14
C LEU A 82 4.51 13.09 -1.08
N ILE A 83 4.12 14.26 -0.58
CA ILE A 83 4.12 15.53 -1.33
C ILE A 83 5.56 15.96 -1.64
N LYS A 84 6.45 15.93 -0.65
CA LYS A 84 7.86 16.31 -0.82
C LYS A 84 8.56 15.44 -1.88
N ARG A 85 8.22 14.16 -1.94
CA ARG A 85 8.75 13.20 -2.92
C ARG A 85 8.08 13.27 -4.28
N GLY A 86 7.05 14.12 -4.44
CA GLY A 86 6.37 14.29 -5.72
C GLY A 86 5.49 13.09 -6.11
N LEU A 87 5.22 12.14 -5.22
CA LEU A 87 4.34 10.99 -5.48
C LEU A 87 2.87 11.40 -5.50
N ILE A 88 2.52 12.40 -4.69
CA ILE A 88 1.20 13.01 -4.64
C ILE A 88 1.34 14.53 -4.67
N VAL A 89 0.27 15.21 -5.07
CA VAL A 89 0.16 16.67 -4.98
C VAL A 89 -1.16 17.03 -4.32
N ARG A 90 -1.14 18.07 -3.48
CA ARG A 90 -2.38 18.65 -2.92
C ARG A 90 -3.04 19.50 -3.99
N THR A 91 -4.27 19.13 -4.36
CA THR A 91 -5.04 19.80 -5.43
C THR A 91 -6.02 20.82 -4.88
N ARG A 92 -6.43 20.68 -3.62
CA ARG A 92 -7.28 21.64 -2.91
C ARG A 92 -6.92 21.67 -1.43
N GLN A 93 -6.77 22.88 -0.89
CA GLN A 93 -6.59 23.13 0.53
C GLN A 93 -7.94 23.01 1.25
N GLY A 94 -8.01 22.06 2.18
CA GLY A 94 -9.11 21.96 3.14
C GLY A 94 -8.89 22.88 4.35
N GLY A 95 -9.89 22.97 5.21
CA GLY A 95 -9.84 23.82 6.40
C GLY A 95 -11.13 23.82 7.17
N LEU A 96 -11.14 24.56 8.29
CA LEU A 96 -12.37 24.79 9.05
C LEU A 96 -13.41 25.42 8.11
N ASN A 97 -14.60 24.82 8.03
CA ASN A 97 -15.69 25.22 7.13
C ASN A 97 -15.43 25.12 5.61
N MET A 98 -14.25 24.67 5.17
CA MET A 98 -13.89 24.53 3.74
C MET A 98 -13.94 23.07 3.24
N GLY A 99 -14.05 22.12 4.16
CA GLY A 99 -14.05 20.68 3.89
C GLY A 99 -12.65 20.07 3.96
N CYS A 100 -12.53 18.82 3.47
CA CYS A 100 -11.26 18.09 3.46
C CYS A 100 -10.32 18.55 2.35
N SER A 101 -9.01 18.35 2.56
CA SER A 101 -8.02 18.57 1.50
C SER A 101 -8.13 17.47 0.45
N TRP A 102 -7.94 17.85 -0.81
CA TRP A 102 -7.89 16.91 -1.93
C TRP A 102 -6.48 16.71 -2.44
N TYR A 103 -6.25 15.52 -2.98
CA TYR A 103 -4.96 15.09 -3.50
C TYR A 103 -5.13 14.43 -4.87
N ALA A 104 -4.04 14.43 -5.64
CA ALA A 104 -3.86 13.67 -6.86
C ALA A 104 -2.58 12.84 -6.75
N VAL A 105 -2.57 11.67 -7.40
CA VAL A 105 -1.32 11.01 -7.74
C VAL A 105 -0.72 11.66 -8.98
N THR A 106 0.60 11.71 -9.05
CA THR A 106 1.32 12.49 -10.07
C THR A 106 1.62 11.71 -11.35
N TRP A 107 1.43 10.39 -11.38
CA TRP A 107 1.58 9.60 -12.62
C TRP A 107 0.31 9.51 -13.48
N LEU A 108 -0.85 9.91 -12.96
CA LEU A 108 -2.11 9.95 -13.69
C LEU A 108 -2.48 11.39 -14.04
N PRO A 109 -3.08 11.67 -15.21
CA PRO A 109 -3.57 13.02 -15.50
C PRO A 109 -4.75 13.40 -14.60
N ILE A 110 -4.95 14.70 -14.39
CA ILE A 110 -6.18 15.25 -13.81
C ILE A 110 -7.09 15.61 -14.98
N LYS A 111 -8.26 14.95 -15.06
CA LYS A 111 -9.22 15.17 -16.16
C LYS A 111 -10.08 16.42 -15.98
N ASN A 112 -10.33 16.82 -14.73
CA ASN A 112 -11.24 17.93 -14.41
C ASN A 112 -10.68 18.77 -13.25
N PHE A 113 -10.35 20.03 -13.57
CA PHE A 113 -9.80 21.01 -12.64
C PHE A 113 -10.85 21.90 -11.96
N VAL A 114 -12.14 21.76 -12.27
CA VAL A 114 -13.21 22.57 -11.66
C VAL A 114 -13.24 22.41 -10.14
N GLY A 115 -13.10 23.51 -9.40
CA GLY A 115 -13.08 23.53 -7.94
C GLY A 115 -11.79 23.01 -7.30
N LEU A 116 -10.72 22.82 -8.09
CA LEU A 116 -9.36 22.63 -7.57
C LEU A 116 -8.67 24.00 -7.42
N ASP A 117 -7.72 24.09 -6.50
CA ASP A 117 -6.92 25.29 -6.31
C ASP A 117 -5.76 25.37 -7.31
N ILE A 118 -5.46 24.25 -7.99
CA ILE A 118 -4.43 24.16 -9.04
C ILE A 118 -5.05 24.18 -10.44
N SER A 119 -4.29 24.67 -11.40
CA SER A 119 -4.68 24.70 -12.82
C SER A 119 -3.91 23.64 -13.61
N ASN A 120 -4.30 23.43 -14.86
CA ASN A 120 -3.58 22.52 -15.75
C ASN A 120 -2.12 22.92 -15.97
N ASN A 121 -1.80 24.22 -15.91
CA ASN A 121 -0.44 24.71 -16.14
C ASN A 121 0.47 24.51 -14.92
N SER A 122 -0.08 24.53 -13.71
CA SER A 122 0.69 24.29 -12.48
C SER A 122 0.80 22.81 -12.11
N TYR A 123 -0.06 21.97 -12.67
CA TYR A 123 0.01 20.53 -12.49
C TYR A 123 1.02 19.91 -13.45
N HIS A 124 2.09 19.34 -12.91
CA HIS A 124 3.05 18.56 -13.70
C HIS A 124 2.78 17.06 -13.47
N GLN A 125 2.47 16.34 -14.55
CA GLN A 125 2.42 14.89 -14.51
C GLN A 125 3.87 14.37 -14.51
N GLY A 126 4.17 13.42 -13.63
CA GLY A 126 5.49 12.81 -13.55
C GLY A 126 6.46 13.46 -12.56
N ILE A 127 6.03 14.38 -11.68
CA ILE A 127 6.91 15.06 -10.70
C ILE A 127 7.78 14.09 -9.89
N TRP A 128 7.29 12.87 -9.63
CA TRP A 128 8.04 11.81 -8.95
C TRP A 128 9.37 11.45 -9.62
N ALA A 129 9.50 11.67 -10.94
CA ALA A 129 10.72 11.37 -11.69
C ALA A 129 11.86 12.33 -11.34
N ASP A 130 11.55 13.55 -10.92
CA ASP A 130 12.53 14.59 -10.59
C ASP A 130 12.86 14.63 -9.08
N CYS A 131 12.50 13.58 -8.33
CA CYS A 131 12.72 13.53 -6.90
C CYS A 131 14.22 13.45 -6.56
N ASN A 132 14.77 14.56 -6.07
CA ASN A 132 16.15 14.69 -5.62
C ASN A 132 16.33 14.57 -4.09
N SER A 133 15.27 14.19 -3.36
CA SER A 133 15.34 14.04 -1.91
C SER A 133 16.08 12.76 -1.52
N PRO A 134 16.99 12.81 -0.51
CA PRO A 134 17.65 11.60 -0.03
C PRO A 134 16.62 10.59 0.53
N PRO A 135 16.96 9.30 0.62
CA PRO A 135 16.12 8.30 1.29
C PRO A 135 15.77 8.75 2.71
N THR A 136 14.49 8.60 3.10
CA THR A 136 14.07 8.99 4.44
C THR A 136 14.72 8.04 5.44
N GLU A 137 15.37 8.59 6.47
CA GLU A 137 16.06 7.78 7.48
C GLU A 137 15.11 6.76 8.12
N ARG A 138 15.51 5.50 8.10
CA ARG A 138 14.79 4.43 8.78
C ARG A 138 15.09 4.52 10.27
N ARG A 139 14.06 4.29 11.10
CA ARG A 139 14.28 4.12 12.54
C ARG A 139 15.25 2.97 12.74
N LYS A 140 16.39 3.25 13.38
CA LYS A 140 17.30 2.20 13.83
C LYS A 140 16.56 1.35 14.86
N PRO A 141 16.65 0.02 14.81
CA PRO A 141 16.15 -0.81 15.89
C PRO A 141 16.79 -0.34 17.21
N PRO A 142 16.05 -0.37 18.33
CA PRO A 142 16.64 -0.05 19.62
C PRO A 142 17.85 -0.97 19.83
N LEU A 143 18.97 -0.37 20.25
CA LEU A 143 20.13 -1.15 20.68
C LEU A 143 19.67 -2.01 21.87
N ARG A 144 19.94 -3.32 21.80
CA ARG A 144 19.72 -4.17 22.97
C ARG A 144 20.82 -3.83 23.97
N ASP A 145 20.43 -3.32 25.13
CA ASP A 145 21.38 -3.02 26.22
C ASP A 145 22.04 -4.29 26.79
N ASN A 146 21.48 -5.47 26.53
CA ASN A 146 22.06 -6.75 26.95
C ASN A 146 22.38 -7.64 25.74
N PRO A 147 23.66 -7.95 25.47
CA PRO A 147 24.03 -9.06 24.61
C PRO A 147 23.40 -10.34 25.18
N LEU A 148 22.82 -11.18 24.32
CA LEU A 148 22.53 -12.57 24.68
C LEU A 148 23.82 -13.18 25.24
N PRO A 149 23.79 -13.92 26.36
CA PRO A 149 24.99 -14.58 26.86
C PRO A 149 25.55 -15.44 25.73
N SER A 150 26.76 -15.09 25.27
CA SER A 150 27.51 -15.91 24.32
C SER A 150 27.74 -17.25 25.01
N ASN A 151 27.14 -18.32 24.49
CA ASN A 151 27.49 -19.68 24.89
C ASN A 151 28.93 -19.96 24.44
N THR A 152 29.89 -19.50 25.25
CA THR A 152 31.28 -19.94 25.21
C THR A 152 31.46 -20.83 26.43
N GLY A 153 31.25 -22.13 26.24
CA GLY A 153 31.37 -23.11 27.31
C GLY A 153 30.90 -24.48 26.86
N ALA A 154 31.85 -25.31 26.46
CA ALA A 154 31.62 -26.72 26.19
C ALA A 154 31.15 -27.43 27.47
N GLU A 155 29.86 -27.72 27.57
CA GLU A 155 29.37 -28.74 28.51
C GLU A 155 28.91 -29.97 27.74
N LYS A 156 29.70 -31.03 27.88
CA LYS A 156 29.36 -32.41 27.54
C LYS A 156 28.12 -32.82 28.34
N THR A 157 26.92 -32.67 27.79
CA THR A 157 25.75 -33.42 28.26
C THR A 157 25.61 -34.69 27.41
N LYS A 158 25.99 -35.80 28.06
CA LYS A 158 25.82 -37.16 27.59
C LYS A 158 24.32 -37.45 27.42
N ASN A 159 23.97 -38.09 26.30
CA ASN A 159 22.79 -38.93 26.07
C ASN A 159 21.39 -38.31 26.31
N LEU A 160 20.70 -37.98 25.22
CA LEU A 160 19.26 -38.23 25.09
C LEU A 160 19.01 -39.15 23.88
N PRO A 161 18.16 -40.19 24.01
CA PRO A 161 17.88 -41.10 22.92
C PRO A 161 17.11 -40.41 21.80
N ARG A 162 17.52 -40.72 20.57
CA ARG A 162 16.89 -40.27 19.32
C ARG A 162 15.50 -40.91 19.24
N LEU A 163 14.45 -40.16 19.58
CA LEU A 163 13.08 -40.65 19.35
C LEU A 163 12.84 -40.70 17.85
N SER A 164 12.69 -41.93 17.38
CA SER A 164 12.27 -42.33 16.04
C SER A 164 10.97 -41.65 15.65
N GLY A 165 10.84 -41.36 14.35
CA GLY A 165 9.69 -40.67 13.76
C GLY A 165 8.34 -41.22 14.21
N GLN A 166 7.50 -40.32 14.68
CA GLN A 166 6.08 -40.59 14.85
C GLN A 166 5.39 -40.41 13.50
N HIS A 167 4.94 -41.54 12.96
CA HIS A 167 3.95 -41.62 11.90
C HIS A 167 2.67 -40.88 12.34
N TYR A 168 2.20 -39.93 11.53
CA TYR A 168 0.83 -39.42 11.68
C TYR A 168 -0.14 -40.40 11.01
N PRO A 169 -1.21 -40.83 11.68
CA PRO A 169 -2.22 -41.68 11.06
C PRO A 169 -3.04 -40.86 10.05
N VAL A 170 -3.11 -41.36 8.81
CA VAL A 170 -4.04 -40.91 7.77
C VAL A 170 -5.44 -41.39 8.16
N GLN A 171 -6.31 -40.48 8.63
CA GLN A 171 -7.73 -40.78 8.78
C GLN A 171 -8.44 -40.60 7.43
N ARG A 172 -9.04 -41.70 6.96
CA ARG A 172 -9.79 -41.79 5.71
C ARG A 172 -11.27 -41.51 6.02
N GLY A 173 -11.74 -40.35 5.57
CA GLY A 173 -13.10 -39.83 5.30
C GLY A 173 -14.36 -40.36 6.01
N SER A 174 -15.21 -39.42 6.46
CA SER A 174 -16.62 -39.28 6.03
C SER A 174 -17.35 -38.17 6.82
N GLU A 175 -17.65 -37.03 6.18
CA GLU A 175 -18.94 -36.31 6.14
C GLU A 175 -18.78 -34.82 5.75
N PRO A 176 -19.69 -34.26 4.94
CA PRO A 176 -19.57 -32.90 4.42
C PRO A 176 -20.12 -31.88 5.44
N ASN A 177 -19.26 -30.98 5.91
CA ASN A 177 -19.72 -29.82 6.67
C ASN A 177 -20.55 -28.91 5.75
N HIS A 178 -21.86 -28.96 6.00
CA HIS A 178 -22.90 -28.06 5.50
C HIS A 178 -22.55 -26.61 5.86
N TYR A 179 -22.25 -25.78 4.85
CA TYR A 179 -22.11 -24.34 5.02
C TYR A 179 -23.50 -23.72 5.29
N PRO A 180 -23.66 -22.84 6.28
CA PRO A 180 -24.92 -22.13 6.46
C PRO A 180 -25.16 -21.14 5.32
N ASP A 181 -26.34 -21.29 4.72
CA ASP A 181 -26.92 -20.45 3.66
C ASP A 181 -27.23 -19.05 4.22
N TYR A 182 -26.50 -18.02 3.77
CA TYR A 182 -26.79 -16.63 4.11
C TYR A 182 -28.00 -16.14 3.31
N ARG A 183 -29.20 -16.48 3.79
CA ARG A 183 -30.44 -15.84 3.33
C ARG A 183 -30.54 -14.42 3.88
N GLY A 184 -30.77 -13.49 2.96
CA GLY A 184 -30.97 -12.07 3.23
C GLY A 184 -32.10 -11.83 4.22
N GLY A 185 -31.80 -11.02 5.23
CA GLY A 185 -32.78 -10.37 6.08
C GLY A 185 -33.24 -9.08 5.43
N GLU A 186 -34.51 -9.06 5.04
CA GLU A 186 -35.24 -7.89 4.55
C GLU A 186 -35.29 -6.76 5.58
N THR A 187 -35.21 -5.55 5.05
CA THR A 187 -35.61 -4.29 5.67
C THR A 187 -37.08 -4.29 6.10
N ARG A 188 -37.34 -3.99 7.38
CA ARG A 188 -38.48 -3.18 7.85
C ARG A 188 -38.11 -2.52 9.19
N PHE A 189 -37.96 -1.20 9.19
CA PHE A 189 -38.85 -0.18 9.77
C PHE A 189 -38.22 1.20 9.53
#